data_AF-A0A8J9SV79-F1
#
_entry.id   AF-A0A8J9SV79-F1
#
_cell.length_a   1.000
_cell.length_b   1.000
_cell.length_c   1.000
_cell.angle_alpha   90.00
_cell.angle_beta   90.00
_cell.angle_gamma   90.00
#
_symmetry.space_group_name_H-M   'P 1'
#
loop_
_entity.id
_entity.type
_entity.pdbx_description
1 polymer ?
#
loop_
_entity_poly.entity_id
_entity_poly.type
_entity_poly.pdbx_seq_one_letter_code
_entity_poly.pdbx_strand_id
1 'polypeptide(L)' 'MWKLHQEEAGGIIGDEMGLGKTVQASSFIGVLAASRKLKSVLIISPATMLQHWLNELAVWAPGLRRIVIHQSGE' A
#
# COMPACT_ATOMS: atom_id res chain seq x y z
N MET A 1 4.91 7.62 8.65
CA MET A 1 4.99 6.15 8.46
C MET A 1 6.38 5.59 8.76
N TRP A 2 7.46 6.07 8.14
CA TRP A 2 8.81 5.51 8.37
C TRP A 2 9.25 5.50 9.84
N LYS A 3 9.05 6.61 10.56
CA LYS A 3 9.32 6.68 12.00
C LYS A 3 8.55 5.63 12.80
N LEU A 4 7.22 5.55 12.60
CA LEU A 4 6.37 4.53 13.25
C LEU A 4 6.87 3.10 12.97
N HIS A 5 7.31 2.82 11.74
CA HIS A 5 7.89 1.53 11.39
C HIS A 5 9.22 1.24 12.09
N GLN A 6 10.09 2.25 12.26
CA GLN A 6 11.33 2.11 13.05
C GLN A 6 11.04 1.85 14.54
N GLU A 7 9.95 2.40 15.05
CA GLU A 7 9.48 2.23 16.43
C GLU A 7 8.63 0.96 16.61
N GLU A 8 8.49 0.13 15.57
CA GLU A 8 7.65 -1.08 15.55
C GLU A 8 6.18 -0.81 15.96
N ALA A 9 5.70 0.40 15.68
CA ALA A 9 4.37 0.88 16.05
C ALA A 9 3.42 0.98 14.85
N GLY A 10 2.13 0.82 15.12
CA GLY A 10 1.05 1.13 14.19
C GLY A 10 0.70 2.62 14.17
N GLY A 11 -0.21 3.02 13.28
CA GLY A 11 -0.72 4.39 13.24
C GLY A 11 -1.91 4.56 12.32
N ILE A 12 -2.61 5.69 12.48
CA ILE A 12 -3.77 6.08 11.67
C ILE A 12 -3.36 7.27 10.80
N ILE A 13 -3.58 7.16 9.48
CA ILE A 13 -3.44 8.29 8.56
C ILE A 13 -4.80 8.98 8.47
N GLY A 14 -4.97 10.01 9.30
CA GLY A 14 -6.24 10.73 9.50
C GLY A 14 -6.45 11.94 8.59
N ASP A 15 -5.63 12.10 7.55
CA ASP A 15 -5.69 13.25 6.64
C ASP A 15 -7.05 13.33 5.91
N GLU A 16 -7.41 14.52 5.46
CA GLU A 16 -8.62 14.78 4.67
C GLU A 16 -8.70 13.90 3.40
N MET A 17 -9.93 13.61 2.96
CA MET A 17 -10.17 12.89 1.70
C MET A 17 -9.57 13.67 0.52
N GLY A 18 -9.00 12.95 -0.46
CA GLY A 18 -8.35 13.58 -1.62
C GLY A 18 -6.87 13.91 -1.46
N LEU A 19 -6.31 13.94 -0.24
CA LEU A 19 -4.87 14.22 -0.01
C LEU A 19 -3.89 13.09 -0.38
N GLY A 20 -4.35 12.09 -1.16
CA GLY A 20 -3.46 11.07 -1.71
C GLY A 20 -2.96 10.04 -0.71
N LYS A 21 -3.77 9.63 0.28
CA LYS A 21 -3.38 8.59 1.27
C LYS A 21 -2.94 7.27 0.63
N THR A 22 -3.54 6.87 -0.51
CA THR A 22 -3.11 5.71 -1.29
C THR A 22 -1.69 5.87 -1.83
N VAL A 23 -1.35 7.05 -2.35
CA VAL A 23 0.00 7.39 -2.85
C VAL A 23 1.00 7.34 -1.71
N GLN A 24 0.66 7.93 -0.56
CA GLN A 24 1.52 7.89 0.63
C GLN A 24 1.85 6.44 1.01
N ALA A 25 0.83 5.59 1.18
CA ALA A 25 1.00 4.19 1.54
C ALA A 25 1.79 3.40 0.48
N SER A 26 1.48 3.60 -0.81
CA SER A 26 2.17 2.93 -1.93
C SER A 26 3.65 3.33 -2.01
N SER A 27 3.96 4.61 -1.83
CA SER A 27 5.33 5.12 -1.79
C SER A 27 6.09 4.55 -0.61
N PHE A 28 5.45 4.45 0.57
CA PHE A 28 6.06 3.87 1.75
C PHE A 28 6.40 2.38 1.55
N ILE A 29 5.49 1.61 0.94
CA ILE A 29 5.73 0.23 0.55
C ILE A 29 6.94 0.14 -0.41
N GLY A 30 7.00 1.02 -1.42
CA GLY A 30 8.12 1.11 -2.35
C GLY A 30 9.46 1.37 -1.66
N VAL A 31 9.50 2.29 -0.70
CA VAL A 31 10.70 2.60 0.11
C VAL A 31 11.12 1.39 0.96
N LEU A 32 10.18 0.67 1.57
CA LEU A 32 10.50 -0.55 2.33
C LEU A 32 11.10 -1.63 1.43
N ALA A 33 10.56 -1.80 0.22
CA ALA A 33 11.07 -2.74 -0.77
C ALA A 33 12.50 -2.37 -1.20
N ALA A 34 12.73 -1.11 -1.59
CA ALA A 34 14.04 -0.61 -1.98
C ALA A 34 15.08 -0.74 -0.85
N SER A 35 14.64 -0.57 0.40
CA SER A 35 15.48 -0.73 1.59
C SER A 35 15.71 -2.19 2.00
N ARG A 36 15.17 -3.17 1.26
CA ARG A 36 15.18 -4.61 1.60
C ARG A 36 14.58 -4.94 2.98
N LYS A 37 13.67 -4.09 3.46
CA LYS A 37 12.93 -4.26 4.74
C LYS A 37 11.53 -4.84 4.55
N LEU A 38 11.13 -5.09 3.31
CA LEU A 38 9.82 -5.64 2.96
C LEU A 38 9.93 -7.14 2.65
N LYS A 39 9.20 -7.97 3.39
CA LYS A 39 9.00 -9.39 3.06
C LYS A 39 7.71 -9.61 2.28
N SER A 40 6.60 -9.08 2.79
CA SER A 40 5.26 -9.18 2.20
C SER A 40 4.39 -8.03 2.69
N VAL A 41 3.37 -7.66 1.91
CA VAL A 41 2.36 -6.65 2.27
C VAL A 41 0.98 -7.21 1.96
N LEU A 42 0.04 -7.00 2.87
CA LEU A 42 -1.38 -7.22 2.67
C LEU A 42 -2.09 -5.88 2.67
N ILE A 43 -2.86 -5.61 1.63
CA ILE A 43 -3.71 -4.42 1.52
C ILE A 43 -5.15 -4.90 1.45
N ILE A 44 -5.99 -4.38 2.34
CA ILE A 44 -7.42 -4.67 2.38
C ILE A 44 -8.15 -3.39 1.96
N SER A 45 -9.00 -3.51 0.97
CA SER A 45 -9.81 -2.39 0.46
C SER A 45 -11.11 -2.90 -0.15
N PRO A 46 -12.14 -2.04 -0.33
CA PRO A 46 -13.33 -2.39 -1.08
C PRO A 46 -12.98 -2.88 -2.50
N ALA A 47 -13.79 -3.79 -3.05
CA ALA A 47 -13.53 -4.38 -4.37
C ALA A 47 -13.40 -3.31 -5.48
N THR A 48 -14.17 -2.23 -5.40
CA THR A 48 -14.12 -1.09 -6.32
C THR A 48 -12.79 -0.34 -6.32
N MET A 49 -11.98 -0.48 -5.26
CA MET A 49 -10.69 0.20 -5.11
C MET A 49 -9.50 -0.66 -5.55
N LEU A 50 -9.70 -1.94 -5.87
CA LEU A 50 -8.61 -2.86 -6.19
C LEU A 50 -7.79 -2.38 -7.40
N GLN A 51 -8.47 -1.97 -8.48
CA GLN A 51 -7.77 -1.49 -9.68
C GLN A 51 -6.99 -0.19 -9.41
N HIS A 52 -7.56 0.70 -8.59
CA HIS A 52 -6.87 1.93 -8.18
C HIS A 52 -5.57 1.60 -7.42
N TRP A 53 -5.63 0.68 -6.46
CA TRP A 53 -4.43 0.21 -5.74
C TRP A 53 -3.39 -0.41 -6.66
N LEU A 54 -3.80 -1.25 -7.63
CA LEU A 54 -2.88 -1.84 -8.59
C LEU A 54 -2.14 -0.77 -9.42
N ASN A 55 -2.85 0.27 -9.85
CA ASN A 55 -2.30 1.36 -10.63
C ASN A 55 -1.32 2.20 -9.81
N GLU A 56 -1.71 2.60 -8.58
CA GLU A 56 -0.80 3.36 -7.70
C GLU A 56 0.46 2.56 -7.35
N LEU A 57 0.32 1.27 -7.04
CA LEU A 57 1.49 0.42 -6.78
C LEU A 57 2.35 0.19 -8.04
N ALA A 58 1.77 0.24 -9.24
CA ALA A 58 2.55 0.18 -10.47
C ALA A 58 3.48 1.39 -10.63
N VAL A 59 3.01 2.56 -10.19
CA VAL A 59 3.75 3.82 -10.29
C VAL A 59 4.74 3.97 -9.14
N TRP A 60 4.28 3.78 -7.91
CA TRP A 60 5.04 4.09 -6.69
C TRP A 60 5.83 2.92 -6.12
N ALA A 61 5.56 1.69 -6.57
CA ALA A 61 6.28 0.49 -6.18
C ALA A 61 6.45 -0.52 -7.35
N PRO A 62 7.00 -0.10 -8.50
CA PRO A 62 6.97 -0.86 -9.77
C PRO A 62 7.62 -2.24 -9.69
N GLY A 63 8.64 -2.41 -8.85
CA GLY A 63 9.39 -3.66 -8.67
C GLY A 63 8.66 -4.73 -7.85
N LEU A 64 7.47 -4.44 -7.32
CA LEU A 64 6.73 -5.40 -6.51
C LEU A 64 5.79 -6.26 -7.35
N ARG A 65 5.88 -7.57 -7.12
CA ARG A 65 4.85 -8.52 -7.54
C ARG A 65 3.56 -8.20 -6.80
N ARG A 66 2.47 -8.01 -7.55
CA ARG A 66 1.13 -7.70 -7.04
C ARG A 66 0.21 -8.85 -7.40
N ILE A 67 -0.59 -9.30 -6.44
CA ILE A 67 -1.58 -10.37 -6.63
C ILE A 67 -2.90 -9.86 -6.06
N VAL A 68 -3.97 -9.94 -6.84
CA VAL A 68 -5.32 -9.66 -6.36
C VAL A 68 -5.95 -10.96 -5.94
N ILE A 69 -6.41 -11.01 -4.69
CA ILE A 69 -7.22 -12.11 -4.17
C ILE A 69 -8.64 -11.56 -4.02
N HIS A 70 -9.48 -11.86 -4.99
CA HIS A 70 -10.88 -11.46 -4.98
C HIS A 70 -11.71 -12.61 -5.55
N GLN A 71 -12.60 -13.17 -4.73
CA GLN A 71 -13.68 -14.00 -5.22
C GLN A 71 -14.86 -13.09 -5.51
N SER A 72 -15.20 -12.96 -6.79
CA SER A 72 -16.54 -12.58 -7.18
C SER A 72 -17.42 -13.79 -6.86
N GLY A 73 -18.34 -13.66 -5.90
CA GLY A 73 -19.37 -14.69 -5.68
C GLY A 73 -20.19 -14.89 -6.96
N GLU A 74 -20.77 -16.08 -7.11
CA GLU A 74 -21.63 -16.50 -8.25
C GLU A 74 -22.64 -15.43 -8.68
#